data_AF-A0ABD3U1H3-F1
#
_entry.id   AF-A0ABD3U1H3-F1
#
_cell.length_a   1.000
_cell.length_b   1.000
_cell.length_c   1.000
_cell.angle_alpha   90.00
_cell.angle_beta   90.00
_cell.angle_gamma   90.00
#
_symmetry.space_group_name_H-M   'P 1'
#
loop_
_entity.id
_entity.type
_entity.pdbx_description
1 polymer ?
#
loop_
_entity_poly.entity_id
_entity_poly.type
_entity_poly.pdbx_seq_one_letter_code
_entity_poly.pdbx_strand_id
1 'polypeptide(L)'
;MCTDFKGLHLKDGLHRISITGINRNKSEKLHYGRTLLLRWNPSGGIVTASWDSFFSSEYPLQYEVSAGTVQGGSDIVQWQKTRENQLIFSFDKEAIGPTGKDVFVSVCAISPSRLYETANAQILLTS
;
A
#
# COMPACT_ATOMS: atom_id res chain seq x y z
N MET A 1 -12.45 -1.18 11.08
CA MET A 1 -11.24 -0.75 10.37
C MET A 1 -10.06 -1.47 10.99
N CYS A 2 -9.25 -2.13 10.17
CA CYS A 2 -8.03 -2.78 10.59
C CYS A 2 -7.03 -1.70 11.03
N THR A 3 -6.88 -1.48 12.33
CA THR A 3 -5.99 -0.44 12.88
C THR A 3 -4.78 -1.10 13.53
N ASP A 4 -3.59 -0.86 12.97
CA ASP A 4 -2.39 -0.73 13.79
C ASP A 4 -1.52 0.42 13.23
N PHE A 5 -1.23 1.39 14.10
CA PHE A 5 -0.49 2.63 13.81
C PHE A 5 0.92 2.50 14.36
N LYS A 6 1.92 2.32 13.48
CA LYS A 6 3.30 2.76 13.75
C LYS A 6 3.93 3.40 12.52
N GLY A 7 4.17 4.71 12.63
CA GLY A 7 4.78 5.54 11.61
C GLY A 7 6.27 5.26 11.44
N LEU A 8 6.74 5.36 10.20
CA LEU A 8 8.13 5.65 9.88
C LEU A 8 8.13 6.68 8.75
N HIS A 9 8.62 7.87 9.06
CA HIS A 9 8.82 8.95 8.12
C HIS A 9 10.26 8.87 7.61
N LEU A 10 10.49 8.82 6.30
CA LEU A 10 11.83 8.93 5.71
C LEU A 10 11.82 10.04 4.66
N LYS A 11 12.75 10.99 4.83
CA LYS A 11 12.97 12.14 3.93
C LYS A 11 13.76 11.73 2.69
N ASP A 12 13.36 12.37 1.59
CA ASP A 12 13.95 12.60 0.27
C ASP A 12 15.24 11.87 -0.13
N GLY A 13 15.18 11.27 -1.33
CA GLY A 13 16.33 11.08 -2.20
C GLY A 13 16.59 9.62 -2.59
N LEU A 14 16.17 9.30 -3.82
CA LEU A 14 16.60 8.16 -4.65
C LEU A 14 15.77 6.87 -4.57
N HIS A 15 15.17 6.55 -5.71
CA HIS A 15 14.33 5.40 -6.01
C HIS A 15 15.12 4.09 -5.92
N ARG A 16 14.97 3.38 -4.80
CA ARG A 16 14.98 1.91 -4.62
C ARG A 16 15.07 1.66 -3.12
N ILE A 17 13.94 1.44 -2.44
CA ILE A 17 13.92 1.29 -0.99
C ILE A 17 13.36 -0.09 -0.63
N SER A 18 14.25 -0.99 -0.24
CA SER A 18 13.94 -2.14 0.62
C SER A 18 14.05 -1.64 2.06
N ILE A 19 12.94 -1.56 2.81
CA ILE A 19 12.98 -1.14 4.22
C ILE A 19 13.30 -2.35 5.12
N THR A 20 14.41 -2.24 5.84
CA THR A 20 14.81 -3.11 6.97
C THR A 20 14.12 -2.62 8.24
N GLY A 21 13.25 -3.42 8.86
CA GLY A 21 12.72 -3.15 10.20
C GLY A 21 13.72 -3.58 11.27
N ILE A 22 14.13 -2.68 12.18
CA ILE A 22 14.88 -3.05 13.40
C ILE A 22 13.86 -3.19 14.54
N ASN A 23 13.68 -4.40 15.08
CA ASN A 23 13.02 -4.62 16.38
C ASN A 23 14.06 -5.19 17.36
N ARG A 24 14.20 -4.54 18.51
CA ARG A 24 15.21 -4.86 19.53
C ARG A 24 14.84 -6.00 20.47
N ASN A 25 13.70 -6.68 20.37
CA ASN A 25 13.46 -7.89 21.17
C ASN A 25 12.58 -8.95 20.48
N LYS A 26 13.14 -10.17 20.40
CA LYS A 26 12.57 -11.48 20.04
C LYS A 26 12.10 -11.73 18.59
N SER A 27 13.06 -12.27 17.82
CA SER A 27 12.91 -13.34 16.81
C SER A 27 11.57 -13.46 16.05
N GLU A 28 11.34 -12.55 15.11
CA GLU A 28 10.52 -12.84 13.93
C GLU A 28 11.42 -12.76 12.70
N LYS A 29 11.29 -13.74 11.79
CA LYS A 29 12.08 -13.82 10.56
C LYS A 29 11.90 -12.54 9.75
N LEU A 30 13.00 -11.89 9.40
CA LEU A 30 13.00 -10.79 8.43
C LEU A 30 12.54 -11.33 7.06
N HIS A 31 11.36 -10.91 6.60
CA HIS A 31 10.82 -11.28 5.30
C HIS A 31 11.40 -10.39 4.19
N TYR A 32 12.65 -10.66 3.83
CA TYR A 32 13.32 -10.01 2.69
C TYR A 32 12.54 -10.31 1.39
N GLY A 33 12.00 -9.28 0.72
CA GLY A 33 11.34 -9.41 -0.59
C GLY A 33 9.82 -9.20 -0.67
N ARG A 34 9.15 -8.80 0.42
CA ARG A 34 7.71 -8.44 0.40
C ARG A 34 7.53 -6.99 -0.03
N THR A 35 6.85 -6.72 -1.15
CA THR A 35 6.60 -5.35 -1.64
C THR A 35 5.16 -5.19 -2.11
N LEU A 36 4.47 -4.20 -1.55
CA LEU A 36 3.25 -3.64 -2.15
C LEU A 36 3.69 -2.77 -3.33
N LEU A 37 3.50 -3.25 -4.55
CA LEU A 37 3.99 -2.62 -5.77
C LEU A 37 2.95 -1.61 -6.27
N LEU A 38 3.34 -0.35 -6.37
CA LEU A 38 2.54 0.70 -6.99
C LEU A 38 3.12 1.06 -8.36
N ARG A 39 2.26 1.16 -9.38
CA ARG A 39 2.60 1.62 -10.73
C ARG A 39 1.68 2.74 -11.14
N TRP A 40 2.25 3.79 -11.72
CA TRP A 40 1.53 4.93 -12.27
C TRP A 40 1.65 4.94 -13.79
N ASN A 41 0.51 5.05 -14.48
CA ASN A 41 0.44 5.28 -15.91
C ASN A 41 -0.11 6.70 -16.19
N PRO A 42 0.76 7.69 -16.48
CA PRO A 42 0.35 9.07 -16.72
C PRO A 42 -0.45 9.25 -18.00
N SER A 43 -0.34 8.35 -18.98
CA SER A 43 -1.11 8.45 -20.23
C SER A 43 -2.60 8.15 -20.03
N GLY A 44 -2.92 7.21 -19.14
CA GLY A 44 -4.30 6.81 -18.82
C GLY A 44 -4.86 7.44 -17.54
N GLY A 45 -4.01 8.04 -16.71
CA GLY A 45 -4.43 8.47 -15.38
C GLY A 45 -4.68 7.27 -14.45
N ILE A 46 -3.94 6.17 -14.61
CA ILE A 46 -4.23 4.90 -13.94
C ILE A 46 -3.14 4.58 -12.93
N VAL A 47 -3.56 4.27 -11.69
CA VAL A 47 -2.70 3.65 -10.68
C VAL A 47 -3.05 2.17 -10.54
N THR A 48 -2.02 1.34 -10.45
CA THR A 48 -2.14 -0.09 -10.18
C THR A 48 -1.37 -0.43 -8.92
N ALA A 49 -2.05 -1.01 -7.93
CA ALA A 49 -1.46 -1.50 -6.69
C ALA A 49 -1.55 -3.01 -6.61
N SER A 50 -0.44 -3.72 -6.40
CA SER A 50 -0.38 -5.19 -6.36
C SER A 50 0.34 -5.70 -5.11
N TRP A 51 -0.21 -6.72 -4.45
CA TRP A 51 0.30 -7.31 -3.21
C TRP A 51 0.52 -8.83 -3.29
N ASP A 52 0.66 -9.37 -4.50
CA ASP A 52 0.86 -10.80 -4.79
C ASP A 52 1.93 -11.50 -3.95
N SER A 53 3.03 -10.80 -3.66
CA SER A 53 4.16 -11.36 -2.91
C SER A 53 4.27 -10.80 -1.49
N PHE A 54 3.32 -9.96 -1.06
CA PHE A 54 3.39 -9.33 0.26
C PHE A 54 2.82 -10.25 1.34
N PHE A 55 1.59 -10.74 1.16
CA PHE A 55 0.93 -11.57 2.15
C PHE A 55 1.09 -13.05 1.81
N SER A 56 1.38 -13.87 2.82
CA SER A 56 1.46 -15.32 2.68
C SER A 56 0.68 -15.98 3.80
N SER A 57 -0.21 -16.91 3.47
CA SER A 57 -0.96 -17.70 4.44
C SER A 57 -1.19 -19.11 3.91
N GLU A 58 -1.29 -20.07 4.81
CA GLU A 58 -1.72 -21.44 4.50
C GLU A 58 -3.22 -21.50 4.14
N TYR A 59 -3.97 -20.46 4.49
CA TYR A 59 -5.42 -20.35 4.24
C TYR A 59 -5.74 -19.19 3.31
N PRO A 60 -6.88 -19.25 2.58
CA PRO A 60 -7.33 -18.13 1.75
C PRO A 60 -7.49 -16.84 2.57
N LEU A 61 -6.91 -15.76 2.05
CA LEU A 61 -7.00 -14.42 2.64
C LEU A 61 -8.13 -13.62 2.00
N GLN A 62 -8.71 -12.72 2.77
CA GLN A 62 -9.54 -11.63 2.27
C GLN A 62 -8.81 -10.31 2.52
N TYR A 63 -9.01 -9.32 1.65
CA TYR A 63 -8.38 -8.01 1.76
C TYR A 63 -9.41 -6.90 1.96
N GLU A 64 -9.04 -5.89 2.74
CA GLU A 64 -9.64 -4.56 2.74
C GLU A 64 -8.63 -3.56 2.19
N VAL A 65 -9.03 -2.73 1.22
CA VAL A 65 -8.12 -1.81 0.52
C VAL A 65 -8.70 -0.40 0.43
N SER A 66 -7.84 0.60 0.55
CA SER A 66 -8.17 2.01 0.32
C SER A 66 -7.02 2.76 -0.35
N ALA A 67 -7.34 3.93 -0.88
CA ALA A 67 -6.36 4.90 -1.35
C ALA A 67 -6.76 6.31 -0.93
N GLY A 68 -5.78 7.12 -0.57
CA GLY A 68 -6.01 8.50 -0.16
C GLY A 68 -4.80 9.40 -0.33
N THR A 69 -5.00 10.69 -0.12
CA THR A 69 -3.94 11.72 -0.18
C THR A 69 -3.15 11.85 1.13
N VAL A 70 -3.52 11.07 2.15
CA VAL A 70 -2.80 10.90 3.42
C VAL A 70 -2.71 9.42 3.77
N GLN A 71 -1.74 9.02 4.59
CA GLN A 71 -1.59 7.65 5.05
C GLN A 71 -2.86 7.18 5.80
N GLY A 72 -3.43 6.04 5.39
CA GLY A 72 -4.69 5.51 5.92
C GLY A 72 -5.95 6.24 5.43
N GLY A 73 -5.79 7.23 4.54
CA GLY A 73 -6.87 7.95 3.89
C GLY A 73 -7.69 7.09 2.93
N SER A 74 -8.84 7.64 2.53
CA SER A 74 -9.80 6.96 1.64
C SER A 74 -10.51 7.93 0.68
N ASP A 75 -10.02 9.16 0.56
CA ASP A 75 -10.59 10.22 -0.27
C ASP A 75 -10.49 9.94 -1.79
N ILE A 76 -9.68 8.96 -2.21
CA ILE A 76 -9.55 8.52 -3.60
C ILE A 76 -10.31 7.21 -3.83
N VAL A 77 -10.02 6.20 -3.01
CA VAL A 77 -10.73 4.91 -3.01
C VAL A 77 -11.20 4.64 -1.60
N GLN A 78 -12.53 4.57 -1.45
CA GLN A 78 -13.17 4.16 -0.20
C GLN A 78 -12.79 2.72 0.17
N TRP A 79 -12.74 2.43 1.47
CA TRP A 79 -12.42 1.09 1.95
C TRP A 79 -13.36 0.05 1.35
N GLN A 80 -12.78 -0.91 0.63
CA GLN A 80 -13.54 -1.97 -0.02
C GLN A 80 -12.91 -3.33 0.18
N LYS A 81 -13.77 -4.36 0.17
CA LYS A 81 -13.37 -5.76 0.34
C LYS A 81 -13.07 -6.39 -1.01
N THR A 82 -12.00 -7.16 -1.09
CA THR A 82 -11.65 -7.93 -2.28
C THR A 82 -10.96 -9.25 -1.91
N ARG A 83 -10.97 -10.20 -2.83
CA ARG A 83 -10.12 -11.41 -2.79
C ARG A 83 -9.00 -11.36 -3.82
N GLU A 84 -9.03 -10.34 -4.68
CA GLU A 84 -7.97 -10.10 -5.65
C GLU A 84 -6.69 -9.65 -4.94
N ASN A 85 -5.58 -9.82 -5.64
CA ASN A 85 -4.23 -9.41 -5.25
C ASN A 85 -3.86 -8.00 -5.75
N GLN A 86 -4.82 -7.31 -6.36
CA GLN A 86 -4.60 -6.05 -7.06
C GLN A 86 -5.81 -5.10 -6.92
N LEU A 87 -5.49 -3.80 -6.90
CA LEU A 87 -6.42 -2.70 -7.02
C LEU A 87 -5.98 -1.80 -8.17
N ILE A 88 -6.90 -1.50 -9.09
CA ILE A 88 -6.70 -0.53 -10.18
C ILE A 88 -7.70 0.60 -9.97
N PHE A 89 -7.22 1.83 -10.01
CA PHE A 89 -8.09 3.01 -9.94
C PHE A 89 -7.57 4.13 -10.85
N SER A 90 -8.51 4.97 -11.28
CA SER A 90 -8.17 6.17 -12.05
C SER A 90 -7.95 7.34 -11.10
N PHE A 91 -7.02 8.21 -11.47
CA PHE A 91 -6.73 9.45 -10.79
C PHE A 91 -6.90 10.59 -11.78
N ASP A 92 -7.60 11.64 -11.36
CA ASP A 92 -7.79 12.81 -12.18
C ASP A 92 -6.45 13.52 -12.41
N LYS A 93 -6.03 13.63 -13.67
CA LYS A 93 -4.77 14.28 -14.01
C LYS A 93 -4.82 15.77 -13.74
N GLU A 94 -5.98 16.39 -13.80
CA GLU A 94 -6.16 17.82 -13.51
C GLU A 94 -5.92 18.10 -12.01
N ALA A 95 -6.13 17.10 -11.16
CA ALA A 95 -5.81 17.16 -9.73
C ALA A 95 -4.31 16.95 -9.43
N ILE A 96 -3.51 16.54 -10.42
CA ILE A 96 -2.06 16.44 -10.33
C ILE A 96 -1.49 17.85 -10.53
N GLY A 97 -1.22 18.54 -9.43
CA GLY A 97 -0.59 19.86 -9.45
C GLY A 97 0.85 19.82 -10.03
N PRO A 98 1.47 21.00 -10.24
CA PRO A 98 2.79 21.11 -10.87
C PRO A 98 3.91 20.41 -10.09
N THR A 99 3.71 20.15 -8.80
CA THR A 99 4.66 19.44 -7.92
C THR A 99 4.43 17.93 -7.88
N GLY A 100 3.44 17.42 -8.63
CA GLY A 100 2.92 16.07 -8.46
C GLY A 100 1.98 15.95 -7.25
N LYS A 101 1.45 14.75 -7.06
CA LYS A 101 0.50 14.43 -6.00
C LYS A 101 0.88 13.11 -5.34
N ASP A 102 1.07 13.13 -4.02
CA ASP A 102 1.25 11.89 -3.26
C ASP A 102 -0.07 11.15 -3.09
N VAL A 103 0.00 9.84 -3.33
CA VAL A 103 -1.09 8.90 -3.10
C VAL A 103 -0.58 7.76 -2.22
N PHE A 104 -1.35 7.48 -1.17
CA PHE A 104 -1.12 6.42 -0.21
C PHE A 104 -2.13 5.30 -0.48
N VAL A 105 -1.65 4.07 -0.54
CA VAL A 105 -2.48 2.85 -0.65
C VAL A 105 -2.28 2.01 0.59
N SER A 106 -3.38 1.58 1.18
CA SER A 106 -3.41 0.69 2.34
C SER A 106 -4.11 -0.61 1.97
N VAL A 107 -3.52 -1.75 2.34
CA VAL A 107 -4.07 -3.08 2.15
C VAL A 107 -4.00 -3.82 3.47
N CYS A 108 -5.14 -4.25 4.01
CA CYS A 108 -5.20 -5.11 5.18
C CYS A 108 -5.62 -6.52 4.76
N ALA A 109 -4.75 -7.51 4.97
CA ALA A 109 -5.07 -8.92 4.84
C ALA A 109 -5.76 -9.43 6.11
N ILE A 110 -6.79 -10.24 5.90
CA ILE A 110 -7.66 -10.79 6.94
C ILE A 110 -7.67 -12.30 6.77
N SER A 111 -7.17 -13.02 7.76
CA SER A 111 -7.23 -14.49 7.79
C SER A 111 -8.63 -14.98 8.15
N PRO A 112 -8.95 -16.27 7.92
CA PRO A 112 -10.20 -16.87 8.40
C PRO A 112 -10.37 -16.79 9.93
N SER A 113 -9.25 -16.79 10.67
CA SER A 113 -9.21 -16.59 12.12
C SER A 113 -9.33 -15.13 12.55
N ARG A 114 -9.59 -14.20 11.62
CA ARG A 114 -9.68 -12.75 11.83
C ARG A 114 -8.40 -12.14 12.41
N LEU A 115 -7.24 -12.70 12.05
CA LEU A 115 -5.97 -12.03 12.23
C LEU A 115 -5.76 -11.04 11.09
N TYR A 116 -5.08 -9.94 11.41
CA TYR A 116 -4.91 -8.81 10.50
C TYR A 116 -3.43 -8.52 10.28
N GLU A 117 -3.03 -8.28 9.04
CA GLU A 117 -1.70 -7.76 8.66
C GLU A 117 -1.91 -6.63 7.65
N THR A 118 -1.24 -5.48 7.84
CA THR A 118 -1.42 -4.30 6.98
C THR A 118 -0.15 -3.96 6.22
N ALA A 119 -0.30 -3.75 4.91
CA ALA A 119 0.71 -3.16 4.04
C ALA A 119 0.31 -1.73 3.67
N ASN A 120 1.30 -0.84 3.63
CA ASN A 120 1.12 0.54 3.15
C ASN A 120 2.19 0.86 2.10
N ALA A 121 1.82 1.62 1.07
CA ALA A 121 2.75 2.13 0.08
C ALA A 121 2.36 3.55 -0.34
N GLN A 122 3.35 4.30 -0.81
CA GLN A 122 3.19 5.66 -1.32
C GLN A 122 3.73 5.72 -2.75
N ILE A 123 3.06 6.47 -3.60
CA ILE A 123 3.54 6.82 -4.94
C ILE A 123 3.32 8.30 -5.20
N LEU A 124 4.32 8.96 -5.77
CA LEU A 124 4.19 10.31 -6.29
C LEU A 124 3.67 10.22 -7.73
N LEU A 125 2.49 10.79 -7.97
CA LEU A 125 1.93 10.91 -9.31
C LEU A 125 2.45 12.19 -9.96
N THR A 126 3.00 12.07 -11.15
CA THR A 126 3.49 13.19 -11.97
C THR A 126 2.83 13.16 -13.35
N SER A 127 2.65 14.32 -13.96
CA SER A 127 2.18 14.43 -15.35
C SER A 127 3.20 13.92 -16.37
#